data_AF-A0A0K1JEV3-F1
#
_entry.id   AF-A0A0K1JEV3-F1
#
_cell.length_a   1.000
_cell.length_b   1.000
_cell.length_c   1.000
_cell.angle_alpha   90.00
_cell.angle_beta   90.00
_cell.angle_gamma   90.00
#
_symmetry.space_group_name_H-M   'P 1'
#
loop_
_entity.id
_entity.type
_entity.pdbx_description
1 polymer ?
#
loop_
_entity_poly.entity_id
_entity_poly.type
_entity_poly.pdbx_seq_one_letter_code
_entity_poly.pdbx_strand_id
1 'polypeptide(L)'
;MRHAEQAALAYYWADDPIDLDWPERSKRFARYLGEVFVRSFEGSWMWIDVDRRGSNEPVVREPATPAYLEVELHVGGAMTERTGEKWARLFNYSLEDYEAWVAAGRLSPEDWFEYRVEHGR
;
A
#
# COMPACT_ATOMS: atom_id res chain seq x y z
N MET A 1 -9.52 -2.12 8.91
CA MET A 1 -9.43 -1.86 7.45
C MET A 1 -10.78 -1.63 6.80
N ARG A 2 -11.70 -2.62 6.78
CA ARG A 2 -13.00 -2.49 6.09
C ARG A 2 -13.82 -1.24 6.51
N HIS A 3 -13.85 -0.90 7.80
CA HIS A 3 -14.48 0.33 8.29
C HIS A 3 -13.75 1.62 7.85
N ALA A 4 -12.43 1.59 7.72
CA ALA A 4 -11.66 2.75 7.27
C ALA A 4 -11.83 3.00 5.77
N GLU A 5 -11.93 1.94 4.96
CA GLU A 5 -12.21 2.02 3.52
C GLU A 5 -13.64 2.50 3.25
N GLN A 6 -14.64 2.00 4.00
CA GLN A 6 -16.00 2.52 3.89
C GLN A 6 -16.14 3.96 4.40
N ALA A 7 -15.43 4.34 5.46
CA ALA A 7 -15.39 5.73 5.91
C ALA A 7 -14.68 6.64 4.91
N ALA A 8 -13.60 6.17 4.26
CA ALA A 8 -12.93 6.89 3.20
C ALA A 8 -13.85 7.09 1.99
N LEU A 9 -14.57 6.06 1.54
CA LEU A 9 -15.55 6.17 0.46
C LEU A 9 -16.71 7.11 0.84
N ALA A 10 -17.23 7.02 2.05
CA ALA A 10 -18.30 7.90 2.53
C ALA A 10 -17.83 9.36 2.60
N TYR A 11 -16.61 9.62 3.09
CA TYR A 11 -16.01 10.96 3.11
C TYR A 11 -15.70 11.47 1.70
N TYR A 12 -15.29 10.58 0.80
CA TYR A 12 -14.93 10.90 -0.58
C TYR A 12 -16.14 11.27 -1.44
N TRP A 13 -17.27 10.62 -1.20
CA TRP A 13 -18.53 10.87 -1.91
C TRP A 13 -19.54 11.70 -1.10
N ALA A 14 -19.19 12.12 0.12
CA ALA A 14 -19.95 13.13 0.84
C ALA A 14 -19.76 14.47 0.13
N ASP A 15 -20.87 15.12 -0.21
CA ASP A 15 -20.93 16.51 -0.66
C ASP A 15 -20.45 17.44 0.48
N ASP A 16 -19.15 17.43 0.77
CA ASP A 16 -18.52 18.32 1.74
C ASP A 16 -17.96 19.54 1.00
N PRO A 17 -18.45 20.77 1.30
CA PRO A 17 -18.07 22.02 0.62
C PRO A 17 -16.64 22.50 0.93
N ILE A 18 -15.77 21.64 1.46
CA ILE A 18 -14.36 21.96 1.67
C ILE A 18 -13.62 21.97 0.32
N ASP A 19 -13.37 23.18 -0.15
CA ASP A 19 -12.73 23.65 -1.38
C ASP A 19 -11.26 23.19 -1.52
N LEU A 20 -11.01 21.88 -1.50
CA LEU A 20 -9.74 21.29 -1.90
C LEU A 20 -9.91 20.67 -3.27
N ASP A 21 -9.13 21.17 -4.24
CA ASP A 21 -9.06 20.60 -5.58
C ASP A 21 -8.80 19.09 -5.49
N TRP A 22 -9.54 18.33 -6.28
CA TRP A 22 -9.59 16.88 -6.29
C TRP A 22 -8.24 16.16 -6.25
N PRO A 23 -7.18 16.64 -6.95
CA PRO A 23 -5.85 16.04 -6.89
C PRO A 23 -5.25 16.07 -5.48
N GLU A 24 -5.53 17.11 -4.70
CA GLU A 24 -4.99 17.27 -3.34
C GLU A 24 -5.62 16.28 -2.36
N ARG A 25 -6.92 16.00 -2.49
CA ARG A 25 -7.61 14.96 -1.67
C ARG A 25 -7.03 13.57 -1.93
N SER A 26 -6.83 13.22 -3.19
CA SER A 26 -6.26 11.93 -3.60
C SER A 26 -4.82 11.75 -3.08
N LYS A 27 -3.99 12.79 -3.18
CA LYS A 27 -2.62 12.78 -2.65
C LYS A 27 -2.57 12.60 -1.14
N ARG A 28 -3.41 13.33 -0.40
CA ARG A 28 -3.51 13.19 1.06
C ARG A 28 -3.96 11.80 1.46
N PHE A 29 -4.93 11.23 0.75
CA PHE A 29 -5.38 9.87 1.01
C PHE A 29 -4.30 8.84 0.68
N ALA A 30 -3.56 8.99 -0.43
CA ALA A 30 -2.42 8.14 -0.75
C ALA A 30 -1.35 8.20 0.34
N ARG A 31 -1.01 9.39 0.84
CA ARG A 31 -0.10 9.52 1.98
C ARG A 31 -0.63 8.79 3.22
N TYR A 32 -1.91 8.97 3.56
CA TYR A 32 -2.53 8.28 4.69
C TYR A 32 -2.47 6.75 4.52
N LEU A 33 -2.84 6.23 3.35
CA LEU A 33 -2.83 4.81 3.05
C LEU A 33 -1.41 4.25 3.17
N GLY A 34 -0.41 4.90 2.59
CA GLY A 34 0.97 4.44 2.70
C GLY A 34 1.50 4.46 4.13
N GLU A 35 1.14 5.46 4.94
CA GLU A 35 1.48 5.50 6.38
C GLU A 35 0.87 4.31 7.15
N VAL A 36 -0.31 3.84 6.77
CA VAL A 36 -0.90 2.62 7.36
C VAL A 36 -0.04 1.40 7.06
N PHE A 37 0.44 1.22 5.83
CA PHE A 37 1.31 0.09 5.47
C PHE A 37 2.69 0.19 6.14
N VAL A 38 3.31 1.37 6.14
CA VAL A 38 4.57 1.64 6.84
C VAL A 38 4.50 1.21 8.31
N ARG A 39 3.45 1.64 9.02
CA ARG A 39 3.32 1.35 10.46
C ARG A 39 2.88 -0.08 10.75
N SER A 40 2.14 -0.72 9.85
CA SER A 40 1.61 -2.07 10.06
C SER A 40 2.62 -3.16 9.73
N PHE A 41 3.50 -2.91 8.75
CA PHE A 41 4.35 -3.94 8.15
C PHE A 41 5.85 -3.59 8.18
N GLU A 42 6.27 -2.72 9.11
CA GLU A 42 7.66 -2.27 9.23
C GLU A 42 8.22 -1.68 7.92
N GLY A 43 7.35 -1.05 7.12
CA GLY A 43 7.71 -0.51 5.83
C GLY A 43 8.48 0.80 5.90
N SER A 44 8.98 1.26 4.75
CA SER A 44 9.63 2.56 4.61
C SER A 44 9.25 3.25 3.29
N TRP A 45 9.16 4.57 3.33
CA TRP A 45 8.93 5.38 2.14
C TRP A 45 10.20 5.45 1.28
N MET A 46 10.02 5.34 -0.03
CA MET A 46 11.08 5.53 -1.02
C MET A 46 10.59 6.44 -2.15
N TRP A 47 11.54 7.09 -2.82
CA TRP A 47 11.28 7.98 -3.95
C TRP A 47 12.06 7.50 -5.16
N ILE A 48 11.47 6.59 -5.93
CA ILE A 48 12.17 5.84 -6.98
C ILE A 48 11.37 5.81 -8.29
N ASP A 49 12.05 5.59 -9.40
CA ASP A 49 11.45 5.35 -10.71
C ASP A 49 11.19 3.85 -10.87
N VAL A 50 10.02 3.39 -10.40
CA VAL A 50 9.62 1.98 -10.41
C VAL A 50 9.56 1.45 -11.84
N ASP A 51 9.00 2.24 -12.74
CA ASP A 51 8.71 1.91 -14.13
C ASP A 51 9.89 2.16 -15.10
N ARG A 52 10.99 2.74 -14.62
CA ARG A 52 12.14 3.20 -15.42
C ARG A 52 11.74 4.17 -16.55
N ARG A 53 10.72 5.00 -16.31
CA ARG A 53 10.16 5.97 -17.28
C ARG A 53 10.74 7.38 -17.11
N GLY A 54 11.68 7.57 -16.20
CA GLY A 54 12.37 8.82 -15.94
C GLY A 54 11.69 9.71 -14.90
N SER A 55 10.72 9.20 -14.15
CA SER A 55 10.04 9.94 -13.09
C SER A 55 9.99 9.13 -11.81
N ASN A 56 10.59 9.67 -10.74
CA ASN A 56 10.47 9.07 -9.43
C ASN A 56 9.10 9.38 -8.81
N GLU A 57 8.56 8.41 -8.09
CA GLU A 57 7.29 8.52 -7.36
C GLU A 57 7.41 7.94 -5.94
N PRO A 58 6.51 8.35 -5.02
CA PRO A 58 6.53 7.83 -3.65
C PRO A 58 5.95 6.42 -3.62
N VAL A 59 6.74 5.48 -3.11
CA VAL A 59 6.31 4.11 -2.87
C VAL A 59 6.63 3.66 -1.45
N VAL A 60 5.93 2.64 -0.97
CA VAL A 60 6.28 1.96 0.27
C VAL A 60 7.01 0.67 -0.06
N ARG A 61 8.16 0.46 0.59
CA ARG A 61 8.90 -0.79 0.58
C ARG A 61 8.66 -1.52 1.90
N GLU A 62 8.17 -2.75 1.81
CA GLU A 62 8.01 -3.66 2.94
C GLU A 62 9.19 -4.65 2.97
N PRO A 63 9.67 -5.07 4.16
CA PRO A 63 10.74 -6.06 4.25
C PRO A 63 10.29 -7.46 3.84
N ALA A 64 9.00 -7.75 3.99
CA ALA A 64 8.39 -9.06 3.75
C ALA A 64 8.05 -9.32 2.26
N THR A 65 8.20 -8.34 1.38
CA THR A 65 7.92 -8.51 -0.05
C THR A 65 8.92 -7.75 -0.91
N PRO A 66 9.36 -8.31 -2.05
CA PRO A 66 10.22 -7.59 -3.00
C PRO A 66 9.46 -6.53 -3.80
N ALA A 67 8.12 -6.54 -3.78
CA ALA A 67 7.29 -5.58 -4.49
C ALA A 67 7.25 -4.23 -3.77
N TYR A 68 7.16 -3.15 -4.55
CA TYR A 68 6.84 -1.83 -4.02
C TYR A 68 5.33 -1.62 -4.03
N LEU A 69 4.82 -1.02 -2.96
CA LEU A 69 3.45 -0.54 -2.94
C LEU A 69 3.40 0.84 -3.59
N GLU A 70 2.94 0.88 -4.83
CA GLU A 70 2.64 2.09 -5.59
C GLU A 70 1.30 2.69 -5.10
N VAL A 71 1.37 3.42 -3.98
CA VAL A 71 0.16 3.83 -3.26
C VAL A 71 -0.77 4.70 -4.10
N GLU A 72 -0.23 5.63 -4.89
CA GLU A 72 -1.03 6.51 -5.75
C GLU A 72 -1.77 5.72 -6.84
N LEU A 73 -1.13 4.72 -7.44
CA LEU A 73 -1.74 3.83 -8.44
C LEU A 73 -2.92 3.06 -7.83
N HIS A 74 -2.73 2.51 -6.63
CA HIS A 74 -3.79 1.74 -5.94
C HIS A 74 -4.94 2.63 -5.47
N VAL A 75 -4.68 3.87 -5.06
CA VAL A 75 -5.74 4.84 -4.76
C VAL A 75 -6.50 5.18 -6.03
N GLY A 76 -5.82 5.61 -7.09
CA GLY A 76 -6.47 5.98 -8.36
C GLY A 76 -7.30 4.85 -8.98
N GLY A 77 -6.80 3.61 -8.92
CA GLY A 77 -7.51 2.43 -9.39
C GLY A 77 -8.78 2.16 -8.58
N ALA A 78 -8.70 2.16 -7.25
CA ALA A 78 -9.87 1.94 -6.39
C ALA A 78 -10.93 3.03 -6.54
N MET A 79 -10.51 4.28 -6.74
CA MET A 79 -11.42 5.40 -7.02
C MET A 79 -12.15 5.23 -8.35
N THR A 80 -11.48 4.69 -9.36
CA THR A 80 -12.07 4.42 -10.69
C THR A 80 -13.03 3.23 -10.63
N GLU A 81 -12.66 2.18 -9.91
CA GLU A 81 -13.42 0.92 -9.83
C GLU A 81 -14.64 1.01 -8.89
N ARG A 82 -14.62 1.90 -7.87
CA ARG A 82 -15.67 2.04 -6.84
C ARG A 82 -15.97 0.75 -6.06
N THR A 83 -15.00 -0.15 -5.95
CA THR A 83 -15.22 -1.52 -5.48
C THR A 83 -15.09 -1.71 -3.97
N GLY A 84 -14.54 -0.76 -3.21
CA GLY A 84 -14.50 -0.77 -1.73
C GLY A 84 -13.89 -2.00 -1.05
N GLU A 85 -13.25 -2.88 -1.82
CA GLU A 85 -12.62 -4.12 -1.35
C GLU A 85 -11.14 -4.20 -1.73
N LYS A 86 -10.66 -3.29 -2.60
CA LYS A 86 -9.32 -3.36 -3.18
C LYS A 86 -8.26 -3.15 -2.13
N TRP A 87 -8.41 -2.14 -1.27
CA TRP A 87 -7.40 -1.85 -0.24
C TRP A 87 -7.45 -2.87 0.90
N ALA A 88 -8.63 -3.33 1.29
CA ALA A 88 -8.76 -4.43 2.25
C ALA A 88 -8.06 -5.71 1.77
N ARG A 89 -8.20 -6.07 0.48
CA ARG A 89 -7.51 -7.23 -0.09
C ARG A 89 -5.99 -7.03 -0.12
N LEU A 90 -5.51 -5.88 -0.59
CA LEU A 90 -4.08 -5.54 -0.59
C LEU A 90 -3.48 -5.64 0.82
N PHE A 91 -4.17 -5.09 1.81
CA PHE A 91 -3.71 -5.15 3.20
C PHE A 91 -3.65 -6.58 3.73
N ASN A 92 -4.62 -7.42 3.41
CA ASN A 92 -4.60 -8.82 3.85
C ASN A 92 -3.43 -9.59 3.21
N TYR A 93 -3.09 -9.33 1.94
CA TYR A 93 -1.91 -9.94 1.33
C TYR A 93 -0.61 -9.48 2.01
N SER A 94 -0.45 -8.18 2.26
CA SER A 94 0.70 -7.68 3.04
C SER A 94 0.76 -8.25 4.45
N LEU A 95 -0.39 -8.45 5.11
CA LEU A 95 -0.46 -9.08 6.42
C LEU A 95 0.01 -10.54 6.38
N GLU A 96 -0.46 -11.32 5.41
CA GLU A 96 -0.04 -12.71 5.23
C GLU A 96 1.48 -12.83 4.97
N ASP A 97 2.02 -11.97 4.09
CA ASP A 97 3.46 -11.91 3.81
C ASP A 97 4.25 -11.49 5.05
N TYR A 98 3.79 -10.47 5.78
CA TYR A 98 4.43 -9.97 7.00
C TYR A 98 4.44 -11.03 8.11
N GLU A 99 3.32 -11.70 8.37
CA GLU A 99 3.24 -12.77 9.36
C GLU A 99 4.15 -13.94 9.01
N ALA A 100 4.24 -14.31 7.73
CA ALA A 100 5.14 -15.34 7.24
C ALA A 100 6.61 -14.97 7.45
N TRP A 101 6.99 -13.75 7.11
CA TRP A 101 8.34 -13.23 7.29
C TRP A 101 8.73 -13.15 8.78
N VAL A 102 7.82 -12.68 9.64
CA VAL A 102 8.02 -12.67 11.09
C VAL A 102 8.18 -14.09 11.65
N ALA A 103 7.36 -15.04 11.20
CA ALA A 103 7.44 -16.45 11.62
C ALA A 103 8.76 -17.11 11.19
N ALA A 104 9.33 -16.70 10.05
CA ALA A 104 10.65 -17.13 9.61
C ALA A 104 11.81 -16.46 10.37
N GLY A 105 11.51 -15.57 11.32
CA GLY A 105 12.50 -14.93 12.18
C GLY A 105 12.97 -13.56 11.69
N ARG A 106 12.15 -12.86 10.87
CA ARG A 106 12.50 -11.55 10.29
C ARG A 106 13.81 -11.58 9.51
N LEU A 107 13.93 -12.57 8.63
CA LEU A 107 15.10 -12.77 7.78
C LEU A 107 15.47 -11.51 7.00
N SER A 108 16.74 -11.37 6.62
CA SER A 108 17.11 -10.28 5.70
C SER A 108 16.33 -10.42 4.38
N PRO A 109 16.13 -9.35 3.61
CA PRO A 109 15.37 -9.44 2.35
C PRO A 109 15.91 -10.49 1.37
N GLU A 110 17.24 -10.71 1.36
CA GLU A 110 17.90 -11.73 0.53
C GLU A 110 17.60 -13.13 1.05
N ASP A 111 17.84 -13.39 2.34
CA ASP A 111 17.55 -14.67 2.98
C ASP A 111 16.05 -15.01 2.92
N TRP A 112 15.17 -14.01 3.02
CA TRP A 112 13.73 -14.17 2.90
C TRP A 112 13.32 -14.59 1.50
N PHE A 113 13.92 -13.97 0.47
CA PHE A 113 13.68 -14.38 -0.92
C PHE A 113 14.09 -15.83 -1.14
N GLU A 114 15.28 -16.23 -0.69
CA GLU A 114 15.74 -17.62 -0.77
C GLU A 114 14.80 -18.57 -0.01
N TYR A 115 14.42 -18.21 1.23
CA TYR A 115 13.47 -18.98 2.03
C TYR A 115 12.16 -19.23 1.29
N ARG A 116 11.57 -18.20 0.65
CA ARG A 116 10.32 -18.37 -0.09
C ARG A 116 10.46 -19.27 -1.32
N VAL A 117 11.59 -19.17 -2.04
CA VAL A 117 11.89 -20.02 -3.20
C VAL A 117 11.98 -21.49 -2.77
N GLU A 118 12.66 -21.78 -1.66
CA GLU A 118 12.79 -23.14 -1.13
C GLU A 118 11.46 -23.73 -0.61
N HIS A 119 10.59 -22.89 -0.06
CA HIS A 119 9.33 -23.31 0.59
C HIS A 119 8.08 -23.13 -0.31
N GLY A 120 8.27 -22.74 -1.57
CA GLY A 120 7.21 -22.67 -2.58
C GLY A 120 6.12 -21.62 -2.31
N ARG A 121 6.50 -20.45 -1.77
CA ARG A 121 5.59 -19.31 -1.53
C ARG A 121 5.83 -18.11 -2.46
#